data_AF-A0A4U1CQ52-F1
#
_entry.id   AF-A0A4U1CQ52-F1
#
_cell.length_a   1.000
_cell.length_b   1.000
_cell.length_c   1.000
_cell.angle_alpha   90.00
_cell.angle_beta   90.00
_cell.angle_gamma   90.00
#
_symmetry.space_group_name_H-M   'P 1'
#
loop_
_entity.id
_entity.type
_entity.pdbx_description
1 polymer ?
#
loop_
_entity_poly.entity_id
_entity_poly.type
_entity_poly.pdbx_seq_one_letter_code
_entity_poly.pdbx_strand_id
1 'polypeptide(L)'
;MKKYIFYIVLMSLSYVGLAQELTPPQVEGYVSGSTIKVGFPFAIKGVPFSQIPGSVWYSHGRVIAELQMSYYMEGDDKMYVTKLVKSVNPRQTVGSWALADFKIEPKPYPIPNRNVVSEKTTYLLSVYQNNNYKSSKMWYANIVLINPIIRPQNIPDQKLGSEIILPKIPDQKKGPIKVHPKDKVILNPQPIPPKIKSNKYSGQLNKQ
;
A
#
# COMPACT_ATOMS: atom_id res chain seq x y z
N MET A 1 -7.79 -40.45 31.71
CA MET A 1 -7.26 -40.08 30.38
C MET A 1 -8.25 -39.36 29.45
N LYS A 2 -9.48 -39.01 29.86
CA LYS A 2 -10.46 -38.31 28.98
C LYS A 2 -10.38 -36.77 29.01
N LYS A 3 -9.80 -36.18 30.07
CA LYS A 3 -9.74 -34.71 30.27
C LYS A 3 -8.65 -34.00 29.46
N TYR A 4 -7.58 -34.71 29.09
CA TYR A 4 -6.45 -34.12 28.34
C TYR A 4 -6.74 -33.99 26.83
N ILE A 5 -7.55 -34.90 26.27
CA ILE A 5 -7.95 -34.85 24.85
C ILE A 5 -8.80 -33.60 24.58
N PHE A 6 -9.69 -33.23 25.51
CA PHE A 6 -10.54 -32.04 25.37
C PHE A 6 -9.72 -30.74 25.40
N TYR A 7 -8.64 -30.69 26.20
CA TYR A 7 -7.74 -29.53 26.26
C TYR A 7 -6.90 -29.36 24.99
N ILE A 8 -6.44 -30.47 24.40
CA ILE A 8 -5.69 -30.45 23.12
C ILE A 8 -6.61 -30.02 21.97
N VAL A 9 -7.88 -30.45 21.98
CA VAL A 9 -8.88 -30.02 20.99
C VAL A 9 -9.28 -28.55 21.17
N LEU A 10 -9.42 -28.03 22.40
CA LEU A 10 -9.69 -26.60 22.62
C LEU A 10 -8.53 -25.68 22.22
N MET A 11 -7.28 -26.14 22.42
CA MET A 11 -6.09 -25.40 22.01
C MET A 11 -5.88 -25.39 20.50
N SER A 12 -6.31 -26.44 19.78
CA SER A 12 -6.30 -26.42 18.31
C SER A 12 -7.46 -25.62 17.73
N LEU A 13 -8.65 -25.61 18.35
CA LEU A 13 -9.79 -24.79 17.91
C LEU A 13 -9.57 -23.27 18.11
N SER A 14 -8.70 -22.85 19.02
CA SER A 14 -8.36 -21.43 19.16
C SER A 14 -7.43 -20.90 18.05
N TYR A 15 -6.88 -21.79 17.21
CA TYR A 15 -6.08 -21.44 16.03
C TYR A 15 -6.81 -21.64 14.69
N VAL A 16 -8.02 -22.21 14.69
CA VAL A 16 -8.81 -22.45 13.48
C VAL A 16 -9.94 -21.42 13.41
N GLY A 17 -9.77 -20.36 12.61
CA GLY A 17 -10.94 -19.67 12.07
C GLY A 17 -10.95 -18.15 11.97
N LEU A 18 -9.90 -17.41 12.34
CA LEU A 18 -9.78 -16.06 11.80
C LEU A 18 -9.29 -16.19 10.37
N ALA A 19 -10.21 -16.13 9.40
CA ALA A 19 -9.89 -16.05 7.99
C ALA A 19 -8.97 -14.84 7.74
N GLN A 20 -7.65 -15.04 7.82
CA GLN A 20 -6.66 -13.97 7.88
C GLN A 20 -6.88 -12.99 6.73
N GLU A 21 -7.13 -11.72 7.06
CA GLU A 21 -7.43 -10.69 6.06
C GLU A 21 -6.26 -10.55 5.08
N LEU A 22 -6.59 -10.26 3.82
CA LEU A 22 -5.55 -9.97 2.84
C LEU A 22 -4.78 -8.71 3.25
N THR A 23 -3.47 -8.78 3.12
CA THR A 23 -2.58 -7.67 3.41
C THR A 23 -2.87 -6.51 2.46
N PRO A 24 -3.13 -5.32 2.99
CA PRO A 24 -3.28 -4.13 2.16
C PRO A 24 -1.99 -3.87 1.39
N PRO A 25 -2.03 -3.69 0.06
CA PRO A 25 -0.86 -3.29 -0.70
C PRO A 25 -0.29 -1.96 -0.17
N GLN A 26 1.03 -1.80 -0.22
CA GLN A 26 1.69 -0.54 0.16
C GLN A 26 2.44 0.04 -1.03
N VAL A 27 2.36 1.34 -1.24
CA VAL A 27 3.12 2.04 -2.28
C VAL A 27 4.51 2.40 -1.73
N GLU A 28 5.55 2.07 -2.47
CA GLU A 28 6.94 2.35 -2.10
C GLU A 28 7.14 3.88 -1.93
N GLY A 29 7.72 4.27 -0.79
CA GLY A 29 7.98 5.67 -0.46
C GLY A 29 6.83 6.44 0.17
N TYR A 30 5.61 5.87 0.23
CA TYR A 30 4.42 6.58 0.73
C TYR A 30 3.66 5.79 1.79
N VAL A 31 3.16 6.49 2.82
CA VAL A 31 2.30 5.88 3.84
C VAL A 31 0.83 5.98 3.44
N SER A 32 -0.01 5.05 3.90
CA SER A 32 -1.47 5.19 3.69
C SER A 32 -1.97 6.44 4.39
N GLY A 33 -2.91 7.14 3.77
CA GLY A 33 -3.42 8.41 4.25
C GLY A 33 -2.50 9.61 3.96
N SER A 34 -1.43 9.44 3.17
CA SER A 34 -0.52 10.54 2.82
C SER A 34 -0.94 11.27 1.55
N THR A 35 -0.16 12.30 1.22
CA THR A 35 -0.23 13.03 -0.04
C THR A 35 0.97 12.67 -0.91
N ILE A 36 0.72 12.32 -2.17
CA ILE A 36 1.72 12.08 -3.20
C ILE A 36 1.76 13.28 -4.13
N LYS A 37 2.95 13.85 -4.35
CA LYS A 37 3.17 14.90 -5.35
C LYS A 37 3.68 14.30 -6.65
N VAL A 38 2.93 14.42 -7.74
CA VAL A 38 3.28 13.83 -9.06
C VAL A 38 2.84 14.72 -10.21
N GLY A 39 3.39 14.52 -11.41
CA GLY A 39 2.83 15.05 -12.67
C GLY A 39 2.17 13.92 -13.46
N PHE A 40 1.18 14.23 -14.29
CA PHE A 40 0.62 13.24 -15.22
C PHE A 40 1.47 13.15 -16.50
N PRO A 41 1.65 11.94 -17.08
CA PRO A 41 1.35 10.64 -16.48
C PRO A 41 2.35 10.28 -15.37
N PHE A 42 1.94 9.48 -14.38
CA PHE A 42 2.84 8.93 -13.35
C PHE A 42 2.77 7.41 -13.22
N ALA A 43 3.71 6.84 -12.49
CA ALA A 43 3.75 5.42 -12.14
C ALA A 43 3.80 5.23 -10.63
N ILE A 44 3.31 4.10 -10.15
CA ILE A 44 3.44 3.65 -8.77
C ILE A 44 4.08 2.26 -8.74
N LYS A 45 4.92 2.03 -7.74
CA LYS A 45 5.52 0.74 -7.44
C LYS A 45 5.16 0.34 -6.02
N GLY A 46 4.88 -0.93 -5.83
CA GLY A 46 4.54 -1.48 -4.52
C GLY A 46 5.74 -1.95 -3.72
N VAL A 47 5.62 -1.91 -2.40
CA VAL A 47 6.45 -2.75 -1.52
C VAL A 47 6.09 -4.21 -1.80
N PRO A 48 7.06 -5.09 -2.16
CA PRO A 48 6.78 -6.50 -2.36
C PRO A 48 6.15 -7.13 -1.11
N PHE A 49 5.10 -7.93 -1.27
CA PHE A 49 4.44 -8.57 -0.13
C PHE A 49 5.38 -9.43 0.73
N SER A 50 6.39 -10.05 0.12
CA SER A 50 7.45 -10.78 0.85
C SER A 50 8.28 -9.92 1.82
N GLN A 51 8.29 -8.60 1.63
CA GLN A 51 8.97 -7.65 2.52
C GLN A 51 8.06 -7.12 3.64
N ILE A 52 6.76 -7.42 3.61
CA ILE A 52 5.81 -7.01 4.64
C ILE A 52 5.69 -8.15 5.66
N PRO A 53 6.11 -7.95 6.93
CA PRO A 53 6.05 -9.00 7.94
C PRO A 53 4.63 -9.55 8.15
N GLY A 54 4.48 -10.87 8.14
CA GLY A 54 3.18 -11.53 8.31
C GLY A 54 2.19 -11.32 7.17
N SER A 55 2.67 -10.93 5.98
CA SER A 55 1.81 -10.65 4.84
C SER A 55 1.06 -11.89 4.35
N VAL A 56 -0.26 -11.74 4.18
CA VAL A 56 -1.15 -12.70 3.54
C VAL A 56 -1.59 -12.16 2.21
N TRP A 57 -1.16 -12.81 1.14
CA TRP A 57 -1.47 -12.40 -0.22
C TRP A 57 -1.53 -13.64 -1.11
N TYR A 58 -2.30 -13.56 -2.19
CA TYR A 58 -2.33 -14.59 -3.22
C TYR A 58 -1.58 -14.13 -4.46
N SER A 59 -0.65 -14.95 -4.94
CA SER A 59 0.10 -14.72 -6.18
C SER A 59 -0.77 -14.62 -7.43
N HIS A 60 -1.96 -15.21 -7.39
CA HIS A 60 -2.98 -15.12 -8.45
C HIS A 60 -4.01 -14.01 -8.20
N GLY A 61 -3.98 -13.35 -7.03
CA GLY A 61 -4.85 -12.21 -6.74
C GLY A 61 -4.35 -10.95 -7.44
N ARG A 62 -5.25 -10.12 -7.94
CA ARG A 62 -4.92 -8.88 -8.65
C ARG A 62 -4.67 -7.76 -7.66
N VAL A 63 -3.61 -6.99 -7.85
CA VAL A 63 -3.51 -5.65 -7.27
C VAL A 63 -4.27 -4.71 -8.19
N ILE A 64 -5.22 -3.98 -7.63
CA ILE A 64 -6.08 -3.01 -8.32
C ILE A 64 -5.75 -1.64 -7.75
N ALA A 65 -5.56 -0.67 -8.63
CA ALA A 65 -5.41 0.73 -8.28
C ALA A 65 -6.50 1.55 -8.98
N GLU A 66 -7.23 2.35 -8.21
CA GLU A 66 -8.27 3.25 -8.71
C GLU A 66 -7.82 4.69 -8.47
N LEU A 67 -7.65 5.44 -9.56
CA LEU A 67 -7.46 6.88 -9.51
C LEU A 67 -8.80 7.54 -9.76
N GLN A 68 -9.27 8.32 -8.78
CA GLN A 68 -10.49 9.10 -8.87
C GLN A 68 -10.13 10.59 -8.99
N MET A 69 -10.80 11.27 -9.91
CA MET A 69 -10.78 12.73 -10.05
C MET A 69 -12.17 13.25 -9.74
N SER A 70 -12.28 14.08 -8.71
CA SER A 70 -13.51 14.80 -8.34
C SER A 70 -13.30 16.27 -8.68
N TYR A 71 -14.17 16.86 -9.51
CA TYR A 71 -13.93 18.18 -10.10
C TYR A 71 -15.21 18.93 -10.42
N TYR A 72 -15.08 20.23 -10.67
CA TYR A 72 -16.14 21.14 -11.08
C TYR A 72 -15.78 21.77 -12.43
N MET A 73 -16.78 22.11 -13.21
CA MET A 73 -16.62 22.83 -14.48
C MET A 73 -16.96 24.31 -14.28
N GLU A 74 -16.28 25.20 -14.99
CA GLU A 74 -16.61 26.63 -14.98
C GLU A 74 -18.07 26.87 -15.41
N GLY A 75 -18.78 27.73 -14.66
CA GLY A 75 -20.19 28.03 -14.90
C GLY A 75 -21.14 26.88 -14.55
N ASP A 76 -20.67 25.88 -13.82
CA ASP A 76 -21.48 24.76 -13.33
C ASP A 76 -21.26 24.52 -11.83
N ASP A 77 -22.34 24.41 -11.08
CA ASP A 77 -22.31 24.13 -9.64
C ASP A 77 -22.29 22.62 -9.34
N LYS A 78 -22.40 21.78 -10.38
CA LYS A 78 -22.38 20.32 -10.23
C LYS A 78 -20.96 19.78 -10.09
N MET A 79 -20.78 18.89 -9.10
CA MET A 79 -19.57 18.07 -8.98
C MET A 79 -19.63 16.88 -9.95
N TYR A 80 -18.52 16.65 -10.64
CA TYR A 80 -18.29 15.51 -11.50
C TYR A 80 -17.24 14.57 -10.90
N VAL A 81 -17.34 13.29 -11.22
CA VAL A 81 -16.37 12.27 -10.79
C VAL A 81 -15.99 11.42 -11.98
N THR A 82 -14.70 11.32 -12.26
CA THR A 82 -14.15 10.37 -13.22
C THR A 82 -13.25 9.38 -12.50
N LYS A 83 -13.25 8.12 -12.94
CA LYS A 83 -12.42 7.05 -12.37
C LYS A 83 -11.60 6.38 -13.46
N LEU A 84 -10.33 6.12 -13.17
CA LEU A 84 -9.42 5.27 -13.92
C LEU A 84 -9.08 4.06 -13.05
N VAL A 85 -9.27 2.86 -13.58
CA VAL A 85 -8.92 1.61 -12.89
C VAL A 85 -7.79 0.92 -13.65
N LYS A 86 -6.69 0.63 -12.95
CA LYS A 86 -5.60 -0.21 -13.46
C LYS A 86 -5.40 -1.40 -12.54
N SER A 87 -4.89 -2.50 -13.09
CA SER A 87 -4.63 -3.70 -12.29
C SER A 87 -3.47 -4.53 -12.84
N VAL A 88 -2.83 -5.28 -11.96
CA VAL A 88 -1.67 -6.12 -12.28
C VAL A 88 -1.67 -7.36 -11.40
N ASN A 89 -1.15 -8.46 -11.93
CA ASN A 89 -0.86 -9.64 -11.13
C ASN A 89 0.51 -9.45 -10.44
N PRO A 90 0.58 -9.52 -9.10
CA PRO A 90 1.84 -9.43 -8.39
C PRO A 90 2.73 -10.63 -8.74
N ARG A 91 4.04 -10.41 -8.80
CA ARG A 91 5.03 -11.45 -9.16
C ARG A 91 4.95 -12.61 -8.18
N GLN A 92 4.74 -13.82 -8.67
CA GLN A 92 4.42 -14.99 -7.85
C GLN A 92 5.41 -15.28 -6.71
N THR A 93 6.70 -15.05 -6.92
CA THR A 93 7.75 -15.40 -5.96
C THR A 93 7.87 -14.44 -4.78
N VAL A 94 7.65 -13.14 -5.01
CA VAL A 94 8.00 -12.09 -4.03
C VAL A 94 6.87 -11.09 -3.79
N GLY A 95 5.84 -11.11 -4.62
CA GLY A 95 4.72 -10.19 -4.54
C GLY A 95 5.04 -8.76 -4.93
N SER A 96 6.07 -8.57 -5.77
CA SER A 96 6.36 -7.26 -6.35
C SER A 96 5.32 -6.90 -7.40
N TRP A 97 4.91 -5.63 -7.43
CA TRP A 97 3.95 -5.11 -8.40
C TRP A 97 4.27 -3.66 -8.75
N ALA A 98 3.88 -3.26 -9.96
CA ALA A 98 4.01 -1.89 -10.44
C ALA A 98 2.89 -1.60 -11.44
N LEU A 99 2.43 -0.35 -11.46
CA LEU A 99 1.43 0.14 -12.39
C LEU A 99 1.93 1.48 -12.94
N ALA A 100 1.98 1.60 -14.26
CA ALA A 100 2.47 2.80 -14.93
C ALA A 100 1.34 3.57 -15.61
N ASP A 101 1.67 4.77 -16.09
CA ASP A 101 0.83 5.57 -16.99
C ASP A 101 -0.53 5.97 -16.39
N PHE A 102 -0.56 6.34 -15.10
CA PHE A 102 -1.74 6.96 -14.51
C PHE A 102 -1.93 8.34 -15.12
N LYS A 103 -2.98 8.48 -15.92
CA LYS A 103 -3.46 9.74 -16.49
C LYS A 103 -4.98 9.70 -16.51
N ILE A 104 -5.62 10.69 -15.90
CA ILE A 104 -7.07 10.82 -15.86
C ILE A 104 -7.48 12.17 -16.40
N GLU A 105 -8.54 12.18 -17.21
CA GLU A 105 -9.10 13.38 -17.84
C GLU A 105 -10.57 13.51 -17.43
N PRO A 106 -11.11 14.73 -17.34
CA PRO A 106 -12.51 14.97 -17.01
C PRO A 106 -13.46 14.31 -18.03
N LYS A 107 -14.58 13.77 -17.55
CA LYS A 107 -15.69 13.21 -18.36
C LYS A 107 -17.07 13.78 -17.96
N PRO A 108 -17.89 14.28 -18.91
CA PRO A 108 -17.67 14.29 -20.36
C PRO A 108 -16.46 15.15 -20.76
N TYR A 109 -15.85 14.84 -21.91
CA TYR A 109 -14.72 15.62 -22.42
C TYR A 109 -15.07 17.12 -22.40
N PRO A 110 -14.08 18.01 -22.17
CA PRO A 110 -14.34 19.43 -21.98
C PRO A 110 -15.28 19.96 -23.07
N ILE A 111 -16.42 20.50 -22.64
CA ILE A 111 -17.30 21.26 -23.54
C ILE A 111 -16.47 22.47 -24.00
N PRO A 112 -16.47 22.83 -25.30
CA PRO A 112 -15.78 24.03 -25.76
C PRO A 112 -16.10 25.23 -24.87
N ASN A 113 -15.08 25.95 -24.44
CA ASN A 113 -15.17 27.13 -23.55
C ASN A 113 -15.56 26.86 -22.08
N ARG A 114 -15.46 25.63 -21.58
CA ARG A 114 -15.55 25.35 -20.13
C ARG A 114 -14.29 24.64 -19.64
N ASN A 115 -13.56 25.27 -18.74
CA ASN A 115 -12.40 24.64 -18.11
C ASN A 115 -12.80 23.92 -16.82
N VAL A 116 -11.93 23.00 -16.40
CA VAL A 116 -12.00 22.42 -15.05
C VAL A 116 -11.51 23.47 -14.05
N VAL A 117 -12.27 23.68 -12.98
CA VAL A 117 -11.87 24.56 -11.87
C VAL A 117 -10.80 23.86 -11.04
N SER A 118 -9.54 24.21 -11.29
CA SER A 118 -8.36 23.55 -10.69
C SER A 118 -8.37 23.57 -9.16
N GLU A 119 -8.80 24.68 -8.56
CA GLU A 119 -8.87 24.88 -7.09
C GLU A 119 -9.90 23.98 -6.40
N LYS A 120 -10.93 23.55 -7.14
CA LYS A 120 -11.98 22.65 -6.65
C LYS A 120 -11.80 21.22 -7.15
N THR A 121 -10.66 20.92 -7.75
CA THR A 121 -10.34 19.61 -8.29
C THR A 121 -9.49 18.82 -7.30
N THR A 122 -9.93 17.62 -6.97
CA THR A 122 -9.24 16.72 -6.05
C THR A 122 -9.02 15.36 -6.69
N TYR A 123 -7.95 14.70 -6.25
CA TYR A 123 -7.55 13.40 -6.77
C TYR A 123 -7.28 12.44 -5.62
N LEU A 124 -7.85 11.24 -5.70
CA LEU A 124 -7.67 10.18 -4.71
C LEU A 124 -7.20 8.91 -5.42
N LEU A 125 -6.09 8.34 -4.95
CA LEU A 125 -5.61 7.04 -5.35
C LEU A 125 -5.98 6.02 -4.27
N SER A 126 -6.66 4.95 -4.65
CA SER A 126 -6.85 3.77 -3.81
C SER A 126 -6.13 2.56 -4.41
N VAL A 127 -5.57 1.70 -3.58
CA VAL A 127 -4.90 0.46 -4.00
C VAL A 127 -5.31 -0.69 -3.10
N TYR A 128 -5.72 -1.81 -3.67
CA TYR A 128 -6.13 -2.99 -2.92
C TYR A 128 -5.83 -4.28 -3.68
N GLN A 129 -5.81 -5.39 -2.96
CA GLN A 129 -5.74 -6.71 -3.56
C GLN A 129 -7.13 -7.31 -3.64
N ASN A 130 -7.45 -7.95 -4.76
CA ASN A 130 -8.65 -8.74 -4.95
C ASN A 130 -8.28 -10.15 -5.40
N ASN A 131 -8.81 -11.16 -4.71
CA ASN A 131 -8.75 -12.55 -5.12
C ASN A 131 -10.16 -13.15 -5.12
N ASN A 132 -10.87 -12.99 -6.25
CA ASN A 132 -12.20 -13.51 -6.64
C ASN A 132 -13.37 -13.36 -5.64
N TYR A 133 -13.16 -13.65 -4.36
CA TYR A 133 -14.13 -13.64 -3.28
C TYR A 133 -13.66 -12.83 -2.06
N LYS A 134 -12.41 -12.34 -2.06
CA LYS A 134 -11.84 -11.58 -0.94
C LYS A 134 -11.05 -10.38 -1.43
N SER A 135 -11.36 -9.22 -0.86
CA SER A 135 -10.59 -7.99 -1.02
C SER A 135 -9.79 -7.68 0.24
N SER A 136 -8.59 -7.13 0.08
CA SER A 136 -7.85 -6.52 1.18
C SER A 136 -8.51 -5.22 1.63
N LYS A 137 -8.08 -4.68 2.79
CA LYS A 137 -8.31 -3.25 3.05
C LYS A 137 -7.59 -2.44 1.98
N MET A 138 -8.12 -1.26 1.68
CA MET A 138 -7.57 -0.35 0.69
C MET A 138 -6.50 0.54 1.32
N TRP A 139 -5.41 0.73 0.59
CA TRP A 139 -4.43 1.78 0.83
C TRP A 139 -4.88 3.02 0.07
N TYR A 140 -4.83 4.20 0.70
CA TYR A 140 -5.25 5.45 0.07
C TYR A 140 -4.14 6.49 0.10
N ALA A 141 -4.13 7.36 -0.90
CA ALA A 141 -3.40 8.62 -0.84
C ALA A 141 -4.09 9.69 -1.67
N ASN A 142 -3.98 10.93 -1.21
CA ASN A 142 -4.35 12.09 -2.01
C ASN A 142 -3.25 12.36 -3.04
N ILE A 143 -3.62 12.78 -4.24
CA ILE A 143 -2.67 13.20 -5.28
C ILE A 143 -2.71 14.72 -5.40
N VAL A 144 -1.53 15.33 -5.31
CA VAL A 144 -1.31 16.76 -5.61
C VAL A 144 -0.46 16.85 -6.88
N LEU A 145 -0.93 17.59 -7.86
CA LEU A 145 -0.21 17.76 -9.12
C LEU A 145 0.90 18.81 -8.97
N ILE A 146 2.13 18.45 -9.33
CA ILE A 146 3.31 19.35 -9.24
C ILE A 146 3.20 20.49 -10.26
N ASN A 147 2.61 20.22 -11.42
CA ASN A 147 2.30 21.20 -12.46
C ASN A 147 0.86 20.95 -12.94
N PRO A 148 -0.16 21.65 -12.42
CA PRO A 148 -1.49 21.57 -13.03
C PRO A 148 -1.38 22.12 -14.46
N ILE A 149 -1.66 21.27 -15.45
CA ILE A 149 -1.62 21.62 -16.89
C ILE A 149 -2.61 22.75 -17.23
N ILE A 150 -3.52 23.10 -16.31
CA ILE A 150 -4.48 24.18 -16.46
C ILE A 150 -4.04 25.36 -15.59
N ARG A 151 -3.08 26.14 -16.09
CA ARG A 151 -3.00 27.57 -15.73
C ARG A 151 -3.73 28.35 -16.82
N PRO A 152 -4.82 29.08 -16.52
CA PRO A 152 -5.18 30.23 -17.35
C PRO A 152 -3.98 31.17 -17.33
N GLN A 153 -3.51 31.63 -18.50
CA GLN A 153 -2.27 32.39 -18.66
C GLN A 153 -2.25 33.80 -18.01
N ASN A 154 -3.16 34.15 -17.09
CA ASN A 154 -3.33 35.52 -16.60
C ASN A 154 -3.58 35.65 -15.08
N ILE A 155 -2.86 34.92 -14.22
CA ILE A 155 -2.91 35.20 -12.77
C ILE A 155 -1.48 35.54 -12.28
N PRO A 156 -1.24 36.78 -11.80
CA PRO A 156 0.07 37.19 -11.28
C PRO A 156 0.43 36.41 -10.01
N ASP A 157 1.72 36.10 -9.86
CA ASP A 157 2.34 35.14 -8.91
C ASP A 157 2.19 35.44 -7.40
N GLN A 158 1.14 36.13 -6.92
CA GLN A 158 1.09 36.65 -5.55
C GLN A 158 0.04 36.06 -4.59
N LYS A 159 -0.58 34.91 -4.88
CA LYS A 159 -1.35 34.17 -3.86
C LYS A 159 -1.08 32.67 -3.87
N LEU A 160 0.19 32.30 -3.67
CA LEU A 160 0.59 30.93 -3.31
C LEU A 160 0.37 30.68 -1.81
N GLY A 161 -0.89 30.79 -1.36
CA GLY A 161 -1.27 30.64 0.04
C GLY A 161 -2.68 30.06 0.25
N SER A 162 -3.37 29.61 -0.80
CA SER A 162 -4.60 28.85 -0.65
C SER A 162 -4.26 27.41 -0.30
N GLU A 163 -4.50 27.03 0.95
CA GLU A 163 -4.51 25.64 1.40
C GLU A 163 -5.35 24.81 0.41
N ILE A 164 -4.71 23.89 -0.30
CA ILE A 164 -5.42 22.88 -1.08
C ILE A 164 -6.25 22.09 -0.07
N ILE A 165 -7.57 22.26 -0.09
CA ILE A 165 -8.50 21.50 0.75
C ILE A 165 -8.46 20.05 0.27
N LEU A 166 -7.60 19.25 0.89
CA LEU A 166 -7.47 17.83 0.61
C LEU A 166 -8.73 17.11 1.11
N PRO A 167 -9.33 16.19 0.32
CA PRO A 167 -10.50 15.46 0.77
C PRO A 167 -10.18 14.66 2.03
N LYS A 168 -11.10 14.64 2.99
CA LYS A 168 -10.99 13.85 4.21
C LYS A 168 -10.87 12.38 3.81
N ILE A 169 -9.69 11.82 4.04
CA ILE A 169 -9.44 10.39 3.84
C ILE A 169 -10.36 9.65 4.81
N PRO A 170 -11.11 8.61 4.37
CA PRO A 170 -11.97 7.84 5.25
C PRO A 170 -11.19 7.40 6.49
N ASP A 171 -11.79 7.47 7.68
CA ASP A 171 -11.11 7.19 8.94
C ASP A 171 -10.47 5.78 8.89
N GLN A 172 -9.15 5.72 8.74
CA GLN A 172 -8.39 4.48 8.72
C GLN A 172 -7.71 4.29 10.07
N LYS A 173 -7.89 3.12 10.68
CA LYS A 173 -6.93 2.62 11.68
C LYS A 173 -5.57 2.61 11.01
N LYS A 174 -4.64 3.46 11.48
CA LYS A 174 -3.26 3.56 10.99
C LYS A 174 -2.73 2.16 10.71
N GLY A 175 -2.40 1.88 9.45
CA GLY A 175 -1.68 0.66 9.08
C GLY A 175 -0.34 0.59 9.82
N PRO A 176 0.35 -0.57 9.81
CA PRO A 176 1.48 -0.81 10.68
C PRO A 176 2.58 0.26 10.51
N ILE A 177 3.12 0.64 11.67
CA ILE A 177 4.10 1.68 11.89
C ILE A 177 5.34 1.45 11.03
N LYS A 178 5.90 2.55 10.51
CA LYS A 178 7.18 2.62 9.79
C LYS A 178 8.27 1.92 10.63
N VAL A 179 8.68 0.71 10.26
CA VAL A 179 9.70 -0.02 11.00
C VAL A 179 11.06 0.58 10.68
N HIS A 180 11.80 1.05 11.70
CA HIS A 180 13.17 1.49 11.50
C HIS A 180 14.05 0.28 11.13
N PRO A 181 15.07 0.43 10.25
CA PRO A 181 15.92 -0.69 9.80
C PRO A 181 16.63 -1.45 10.93
N LYS A 182 16.71 -0.85 12.13
CA LYS A 182 17.37 -1.40 13.32
C LYS A 182 16.51 -2.42 14.08
N ASP A 183 15.19 -2.44 13.86
CA ASP A 183 14.27 -3.36 14.54
C ASP A 183 13.98 -4.62 13.72
N LYS A 184 14.86 -4.96 12.76
CA LYS A 184 14.87 -6.28 12.13
C LYS A 184 15.26 -7.30 13.20
N VAL A 185 14.26 -7.91 13.82
CA VAL A 185 14.43 -9.20 14.51
C VAL A 185 14.91 -10.19 13.45
N ILE A 186 16.18 -10.57 13.51
CA ILE A 186 16.73 -11.68 12.74
C ILE A 186 16.14 -12.95 13.35
N LEU A 187 14.99 -13.39 12.86
CA LEU A 187 14.51 -14.76 13.08
C LEU A 187 15.10 -15.64 11.98
N ASN A 188 16.36 -16.03 12.20
CA ASN A 188 16.91 -17.19 11.52
C ASN A 188 16.99 -18.32 12.57
N PRO A 189 16.10 -19.32 12.59
CA PRO A 189 16.41 -20.54 13.30
C PRO A 189 17.41 -21.28 12.43
N GLN A 190 18.71 -20.98 12.56
CA GLN A 190 19.70 -21.93 12.10
C GLN A 190 19.57 -23.19 12.99
N PRO A 191 19.49 -24.40 12.41
CA PRO A 191 19.64 -25.61 13.19
C PRO A 191 20.98 -25.58 13.92
N ILE A 192 20.96 -25.77 15.23
CA ILE A 192 22.16 -25.94 16.03
C ILE A 192 22.90 -27.17 15.47
N PRO A 193 24.17 -27.06 15.03
CA PRO A 193 24.91 -28.23 14.60
C PRO A 193 25.01 -29.24 15.75
N PRO A 194 24.89 -30.55 15.49
CA PRO A 194 24.96 -31.54 16.55
C PRO A 194 26.31 -31.43 17.27
N LYS A 195 26.26 -31.43 18.61
CA LYS A 195 27.44 -31.40 19.47
C LYS A 195 28.36 -32.57 19.11
N ILE A 196 29.48 -32.27 18.45
CA ILE A 196 30.60 -33.20 18.34
C ILE A 196 31.13 -33.39 19.77
N LYS A 197 31.02 -34.61 20.30
CA LYS A 197 31.69 -34.97 21.55
C LYS A 197 33.19 -34.91 21.28
N SER A 198 33.86 -33.85 21.72
CA SER A 198 35.33 -33.84 21.74
C SER A 198 35.80 -34.84 22.78
N ASN A 199 36.48 -35.90 22.33
CA ASN A 199 37.22 -36.81 23.18
C ASN A 199 38.16 -36.00 24.08
N LYS A 200 38.05 -36.16 25.39
CA LYS A 200 39.08 -35.76 26.35
C LYS A 200 40.31 -36.62 26.09
N TYR A 201 41.25 -36.13 25.28
CA TYR A 201 42.63 -36.56 25.38
C TYR A 201 43.23 -35.89 26.61
N SER A 202 43.45 -36.70 27.64
CA SER A 202 44.27 -36.39 28.80
C SER A 202 45.73 -36.20 28.37
N GLY A 203 46.21 -34.96 28.40
CA GLY A 203 47.62 -34.61 28.26
C GLY A 203 48.08 -33.84 29.49
N GLN A 204 48.34 -34.55 30.59
CA GLN A 204 49.22 -34.03 31.64
C GLN A 204 50.66 -34.21 31.14
N LEU A 205 51.28 -33.12 30.73
CA LEU A 205 52.73 -33.03 30.52
C LEU A 205 53.30 -32.31 31.74
N ASN A 206 53.81 -33.07 32.69
CA ASN A 206 54.67 -32.59 33.77
C ASN A 206 56.09 -32.36 33.21
N LYS A 207 56.59 -31.12 33.34
CA LYS A 207 58.01 -30.71 33.36
C LYS A 207 58.01 -29.39 34.16
N GLN A 208 58.85 -29.12 35.15
CA GLN A 208 59.97 -29.78 35.83
C GLN A 208 60.00 -29.21 37.25
#